data_AF-A0A964EQ21-F1
#
_entry.id   AF-A0A964EQ21-F1
#
_cell.length_a   1.000
_cell.length_b   1.000
_cell.length_c   1.000
_cell.angle_alpha   90.00
_cell.angle_beta   90.00
_cell.angle_gamma   90.00
#
_symmetry.space_group_name_H-M   'P 1'
#
loop_
_entity.id
_entity.type
_entity.pdbx_description
1 polymer ?
#
loop_
_entity_poly.entity_id
_entity_poly.type
_entity_poly.pdbx_seq_one_letter_code
_entity_poly.pdbx_strand_id
1 'polypeptide(L)'
;MKRSVLYLLVPVAMLAVGAAFAPAMALGDPAPGAARLDDGDGADAPGESPPCKSKEFKHAIVKKACTEGGQKAAKKAMKGFVNAAKKATGEKITCKTCHSGLSPDYALKPDAHERFEKYAKAIEAAP
;
A
#
# COMPACT_ATOMS: atom_id res chain seq x y z
N MET A 1 -27.23 -18.89 -23.84
CA MET A 1 -27.63 -17.74 -23.01
C MET A 1 -26.87 -16.51 -23.52
N LYS A 2 -27.56 -15.64 -24.28
CA LYS A 2 -26.99 -14.45 -24.92
C LYS A 2 -26.94 -13.32 -23.87
N ARG A 3 -25.74 -12.88 -23.48
CA ARG A 3 -25.56 -11.71 -22.62
C ARG A 3 -25.35 -10.49 -23.52
N SER A 4 -26.39 -9.67 -23.62
CA SER A 4 -26.38 -8.36 -24.26
C SER A 4 -25.34 -7.46 -23.60
N VAL A 5 -24.35 -7.04 -24.38
CA VAL A 5 -23.37 -6.03 -24.02
C VAL A 5 -23.90 -4.70 -24.56
N LEU A 6 -24.67 -3.99 -23.73
CA LEU A 6 -25.08 -2.62 -24.00
C LEU A 6 -24.03 -1.70 -23.37
N TYR A 7 -22.98 -1.38 -24.13
CA TYR A 7 -21.97 -0.39 -23.76
C TYR A 7 -22.59 1.00 -23.95
N LEU A 8 -23.12 1.57 -22.87
CA LEU A 8 -23.47 2.99 -22.81
C LEU A 8 -22.18 3.80 -22.62
N LEU A 9 -21.74 4.40 -23.72
CA LEU A 9 -20.81 5.52 -23.78
C LEU A 9 -21.36 6.67 -22.94
N VAL A 10 -20.70 7.00 -21.83
CA VAL A 10 -20.89 8.26 -21.12
C VAL A 10 -19.57 9.05 -21.17
N PRO A 11 -19.49 10.14 -21.95
CA PRO A 11 -18.36 11.05 -21.90
C PRO A 11 -18.46 11.91 -20.64
N VAL A 12 -17.60 11.65 -19.65
CA VAL A 12 -17.46 12.54 -18.50
C VAL A 12 -16.60 13.72 -18.94
N ALA A 13 -17.29 14.82 -19.22
CA ALA A 13 -16.73 16.11 -19.56
C ALA A 13 -15.77 16.61 -18.45
N MET A 14 -14.61 17.07 -18.91
CA MET A 14 -13.69 17.89 -18.13
C MET A 14 -14.37 19.18 -17.66
N LEU A 15 -14.34 19.45 -16.36
CA LEU A 15 -14.55 20.77 -15.79
C LEU A 15 -13.27 21.18 -15.05
N ALA A 16 -12.49 22.03 -15.72
CA ALA A 16 -11.47 22.84 -15.12
C ALA A 16 -12.15 23.98 -14.35
N VAL A 17 -11.90 24.07 -13.04
CA VAL A 17 -12.12 25.30 -12.26
C VAL A 17 -10.83 25.56 -11.50
N GLY A 18 -10.12 26.59 -11.95
CA GLY A 18 -9.00 27.15 -11.22
C GLY A 18 -9.49 28.01 -10.05
N ALA A 19 -8.63 28.17 -9.05
CA ALA A 19 -8.55 29.38 -8.24
C ALA A 19 -7.21 29.38 -7.49
N ALA A 20 -6.37 30.35 -7.83
CA ALA A 20 -5.25 30.76 -7.01
C ALA A 20 -5.79 31.43 -5.74
N PHE A 21 -5.32 31.02 -4.58
CA PHE A 21 -5.36 31.82 -3.35
C PHE A 21 -4.16 31.44 -2.48
N ALA A 22 -3.17 32.33 -2.44
CA ALA A 22 -2.29 32.49 -1.28
C ALA A 22 -2.97 33.50 -0.32
N PRO A 23 -2.77 33.41 1.01
CA PRO A 23 -1.57 34.02 1.58
C PRO A 23 -0.96 33.27 2.77
N ALA A 24 0.28 33.69 3.07
CA ALA A 24 1.08 33.36 4.22
C ALA A 24 0.41 33.73 5.55
N MET A 25 0.54 32.84 6.54
CA MET A 25 0.47 33.17 7.97
C MET A 25 1.65 32.50 8.65
N ALA A 26 2.48 33.35 9.25
CA ALA A 26 3.66 33.01 10.03
C ALA A 26 3.31 33.02 11.54
N LEU A 27 4.18 32.35 12.32
CA LEU A 27 4.45 32.54 13.76
C LEU A 27 3.56 31.78 14.78
N GLY A 28 4.02 30.56 15.14
CA GLY A 28 4.49 30.22 16.50
C GLY A 28 3.49 29.92 17.63
N ASP A 29 3.49 28.65 18.11
CA ASP A 29 3.42 28.27 19.54
C ASP A 29 3.81 26.78 19.72
N PRO A 30 4.97 26.42 20.30
CA PRO A 30 5.25 25.05 20.70
C PRO A 30 4.95 24.83 22.20
N ALA A 31 3.77 24.27 22.49
CA ALA A 31 3.47 23.70 23.80
C ALA A 31 4.26 22.39 24.02
N PRO A 32 5.02 22.23 25.13
CA PRO A 32 5.66 20.97 25.47
C PRO A 32 4.70 20.13 26.33
N GLY A 33 4.12 19.07 25.79
CA GLY A 33 3.28 18.22 26.65
C GLY A 33 2.38 17.20 25.95
N ALA A 34 2.95 16.29 25.17
CA ALA A 34 2.34 14.99 24.96
C ALA A 34 3.43 13.99 24.58
N ALA A 35 3.67 13.02 25.46
CA ALA A 35 4.45 11.83 25.18
C ALA A 35 3.85 11.14 23.93
N ARG A 36 4.52 11.31 22.78
CA ARG A 36 4.27 10.49 21.60
C ARG A 36 4.82 9.10 21.91
N LEU A 37 3.90 8.18 22.20
CA LEU A 37 4.16 6.76 22.06
C LEU A 37 4.52 6.54 20.58
N ASP A 38 5.75 6.08 20.39
CA ASP A 38 6.39 5.76 19.11
C ASP A 38 5.68 4.57 18.45
N ASP A 39 4.55 4.84 17.79
CA ASP A 39 4.06 3.99 16.72
C ASP A 39 4.95 4.25 15.51
N GLY A 40 6.06 3.52 15.41
CA GLY A 40 7.11 3.62 14.39
C GLY A 40 6.62 3.67 12.94
N ASP A 41 6.11 4.82 12.53
CA ASP A 41 6.04 5.32 11.17
C ASP A 41 7.37 6.06 10.96
N GLY A 42 8.41 5.27 10.65
CA GLY A 42 9.69 5.82 10.23
C GLY A 42 9.44 6.76 9.05
N ALA A 43 9.47 8.05 9.34
CA ALA A 43 9.30 9.11 8.36
C ALA A 43 10.46 9.01 7.36
N ASP A 44 10.22 8.32 6.25
CA ASP A 44 11.08 8.36 5.07
C ASP A 44 11.22 9.85 4.70
N ALA A 45 12.42 10.40 4.92
CA ALA A 45 12.80 11.73 4.49
C ALA A 45 12.42 11.93 3.01
N PRO A 46 12.04 13.14 2.58
CA PRO A 46 11.77 13.44 1.18
C PRO A 46 13.07 13.30 0.37
N GLY A 47 13.30 12.08 -0.09
CA GLY A 47 14.41 11.63 -0.91
C GLY A 47 13.98 10.38 -1.68
N GLU A 48 14.69 10.06 -2.74
CA GLU A 48 14.41 8.91 -3.61
C GLU A 48 14.27 7.64 -2.74
N SER A 49 13.09 7.01 -2.78
CA SER A 49 12.84 5.81 -1.94
C SER A 49 13.85 4.73 -2.33
N PRO A 50 14.47 4.04 -1.36
CA PRO A 50 15.50 3.07 -1.69
C PRO A 50 14.94 2.01 -2.64
N PRO A 51 15.74 1.57 -3.63
CA PRO A 51 15.34 0.46 -4.50
C PRO A 51 15.04 -0.76 -3.62
N CYS A 52 14.13 -1.63 -4.07
CA CYS A 52 13.92 -2.85 -3.31
C CYS A 52 15.19 -3.70 -3.35
N LYS A 53 15.58 -4.19 -2.18
CA LYS A 53 16.71 -5.12 -2.07
C LYS A 53 16.42 -6.49 -2.68
N SER A 54 15.15 -6.92 -2.69
CA SER A 54 14.77 -8.19 -3.33
C SER A 54 14.92 -8.07 -4.84
N LYS A 55 15.64 -9.02 -5.43
CA LYS A 55 15.80 -9.16 -6.89
C LYS A 55 14.79 -10.13 -7.48
N GLU A 56 14.21 -10.98 -6.64
CA GLU A 56 13.23 -11.98 -7.04
C GLU A 56 11.85 -11.60 -6.49
N PHE A 57 10.86 -11.59 -7.38
CA PHE A 57 9.48 -11.29 -7.03
C PHE A 57 8.60 -12.42 -7.52
N LYS A 58 7.96 -13.13 -6.59
CA LYS A 58 6.98 -14.18 -6.91
C LYS A 58 5.61 -13.61 -7.30
N HIS A 59 5.35 -12.33 -7.01
CA HIS A 59 4.06 -11.70 -7.21
C HIS A 59 4.17 -10.41 -8.03
N ALA A 60 3.39 -10.32 -9.11
CA ALA A 60 3.41 -9.22 -10.05
C ALA A 60 3.10 -7.86 -9.39
N ILE A 61 2.19 -7.82 -8.42
CA ILE A 61 1.84 -6.59 -7.68
C ILE A 61 3.04 -5.98 -6.96
N VAL A 62 3.87 -6.82 -6.33
CA VAL A 62 5.06 -6.37 -5.60
C VAL A 62 6.16 -5.97 -6.57
N LYS A 63 6.35 -6.75 -7.64
CA LYS A 63 7.31 -6.44 -8.70
C LYS A 63 7.03 -5.06 -9.31
N LYS A 64 5.78 -4.83 -9.73
CA LYS A 64 5.36 -3.57 -10.36
C LYS A 64 5.53 -2.38 -9.41
N ALA A 65 5.02 -2.50 -8.19
CA ALA A 65 5.14 -1.43 -7.20
C ALA A 65 6.61 -1.13 -6.87
N CYS A 66 7.44 -2.17 -6.78
CA CYS A 66 8.86 -2.01 -6.56
C CYS A 66 9.57 -1.27 -7.72
N THR A 67 9.28 -1.65 -8.96
CA THR A 67 9.92 -1.01 -10.14
C THR A 67 9.50 0.44 -10.31
N GLU A 68 8.27 0.80 -9.95
CA GLU A 68 7.73 2.14 -10.15
C GLU A 68 8.07 3.12 -9.01
N GLY A 69 8.19 2.64 -7.76
CA GLY A 69 8.34 3.52 -6.60
C GLY A 69 9.18 2.93 -5.47
N GLY A 70 10.04 1.96 -5.79
CA GLY A 70 10.99 1.36 -4.86
C GLY A 70 10.32 0.65 -3.68
N GLN A 71 11.09 0.54 -2.59
CA GLN A 71 10.66 -0.19 -1.40
C GLN A 71 9.41 0.41 -0.74
N LYS A 72 9.25 1.74 -0.79
CA LYS A 72 8.09 2.44 -0.23
C LYS A 72 6.80 2.08 -0.97
N ALA A 73 6.80 2.09 -2.30
CA ALA A 73 5.65 1.69 -3.09
C ALA A 73 5.32 0.19 -2.91
N ALA A 74 6.34 -0.68 -2.87
CA ALA A 74 6.15 -2.10 -2.57
C ALA A 74 5.52 -2.33 -1.19
N LYS A 75 5.99 -1.62 -0.15
CA LYS A 75 5.40 -1.65 1.21
C LYS A 75 3.95 -1.17 1.22
N LYS A 76 3.64 -0.10 0.48
CA LYS A 76 2.27 0.43 0.35
C LYS A 76 1.33 -0.59 -0.31
N ALA A 77 1.78 -1.20 -1.41
CA ALA A 77 1.01 -2.24 -2.09
C ALA A 77 0.74 -3.44 -1.16
N MET A 78 1.75 -3.89 -0.41
CA MET A 78 1.59 -5.02 0.52
C MET A 78 0.72 -4.66 1.74
N LYS A 79 0.81 -3.43 2.26
CA LYS A 79 -0.12 -2.94 3.31
C LYS A 79 -1.57 -2.98 2.80
N GLY A 80 -1.81 -2.55 1.56
CA GLY A 80 -3.12 -2.62 0.91
C GLY A 80 -3.64 -4.06 0.83
N PHE A 81 -2.80 -4.98 0.36
CA PHE A 81 -3.11 -6.40 0.31
C PHE A 81 -3.46 -6.99 1.68
N VAL A 82 -2.63 -6.75 2.71
CA VAL A 82 -2.88 -7.25 4.07
C VAL A 82 -4.19 -6.72 4.63
N ASN A 83 -4.50 -5.45 4.38
CA ASN A 83 -5.77 -4.86 4.84
C ASN A 83 -6.97 -5.47 4.11
N ALA A 84 -6.87 -5.73 2.80
CA ALA A 84 -7.92 -6.43 2.06
C ALA A 84 -8.09 -7.87 2.58
N ALA A 85 -7.00 -8.59 2.80
CA ALA A 85 -7.02 -9.95 3.32
C ALA A 85 -7.64 -10.04 4.72
N LYS A 86 -7.33 -9.09 5.62
CA LYS A 86 -7.96 -8.98 6.94
C LYS A 86 -9.48 -8.82 6.83
N LYS A 87 -9.93 -7.94 5.93
CA LYS A 87 -11.37 -7.71 5.71
C LYS A 87 -12.06 -8.94 5.15
N ALA A 88 -11.42 -9.63 4.20
CA ALA A 88 -11.97 -10.81 3.55
C ALA A 88 -12.04 -12.03 4.47
N THR A 89 -11.03 -12.23 5.33
CA THR A 89 -10.91 -13.46 6.15
C THR A 89 -11.32 -13.29 7.62
N GLY A 90 -11.32 -12.06 8.14
CA GLY A 90 -11.41 -11.80 9.58
C GLY A 90 -10.14 -12.20 10.36
N GLU A 91 -9.10 -12.73 9.71
CA GLU A 91 -7.86 -13.13 10.37
C GLU A 91 -7.00 -11.91 10.77
N LYS A 92 -6.29 -12.03 11.90
CA LYS A 92 -5.31 -11.02 12.36
C LYS A 92 -3.98 -11.18 11.61
N ILE A 93 -3.97 -10.80 10.34
CA ILE A 93 -2.78 -10.89 9.47
C ILE A 93 -1.81 -9.76 9.79
N THR A 94 -0.52 -10.05 9.95
CA THR A 94 0.51 -9.03 10.19
C THR A 94 1.65 -9.18 9.19
N CYS A 95 2.55 -8.20 9.10
CA CYS A 95 3.74 -8.31 8.26
C CYS A 95 4.56 -9.57 8.61
N LYS A 96 4.62 -9.94 9.90
CA LYS A 96 5.31 -11.14 10.39
C LYS A 96 4.58 -12.45 10.06
N THR A 97 3.35 -12.40 9.57
CA THR A 97 2.64 -13.57 9.07
C THR A 97 3.32 -14.11 7.81
N CYS A 98 3.88 -13.25 6.96
CA CYS A 98 4.56 -13.67 5.73
C CYS A 98 6.08 -13.48 5.80
N HIS A 99 6.57 -12.52 6.58
CA HIS A 99 7.99 -12.20 6.66
C HIS A 99 8.65 -12.84 7.89
N SER A 100 9.85 -13.39 7.70
CA SER A 100 10.74 -13.87 8.77
C SER A 100 11.53 -12.72 9.39
N GLY A 101 11.83 -11.70 8.59
CA GLY A 101 12.43 -10.43 9.02
C GLY A 101 11.78 -9.27 8.29
N LEU A 102 11.67 -8.12 8.95
CA LEU A 102 11.17 -6.90 8.32
C LEU A 102 12.35 -6.11 7.71
N SER A 103 12.22 -4.79 7.62
CA SER A 103 13.28 -3.90 7.12
C SER A 103 14.66 -4.28 7.67
N PRO A 104 15.72 -4.23 6.86
CA PRO A 104 15.76 -3.69 5.48
C PRO A 104 15.51 -4.71 4.37
N ASP A 105 15.63 -6.00 4.66
CA ASP A 105 15.69 -7.04 3.63
C ASP A 105 14.34 -7.74 3.38
N TYR A 106 13.37 -7.58 4.29
CA TYR A 106 12.02 -8.14 4.15
C TYR A 106 12.01 -9.64 3.82
N ALA A 107 12.89 -10.40 4.47
CA ALA A 107 13.03 -11.83 4.25
C ALA A 107 11.67 -12.54 4.39
N LEU A 108 11.36 -13.40 3.41
CA LEU A 108 10.12 -14.17 3.39
C LEU A 108 10.28 -15.45 4.20
N LYS A 109 9.19 -15.89 4.84
CA LYS A 109 9.08 -17.25 5.36
C LYS A 109 8.96 -18.25 4.20
N PRO A 110 9.32 -19.53 4.41
CA PRO A 110 9.22 -20.56 3.37
C PRO A 110 7.79 -20.72 2.83
N ASP A 111 6.79 -20.50 3.67
CA ASP A 111 5.36 -20.62 3.35
C ASP A 111 4.70 -19.29 2.97
N ALA A 112 5.48 -18.22 2.79
CA ALA A 112 4.93 -16.90 2.50
C ALA A 112 4.14 -16.84 1.19
N HIS A 113 4.58 -17.60 0.19
CA HIS A 113 3.94 -17.66 -1.12
C HIS A 113 2.56 -18.33 -1.05
N GLU A 114 2.48 -19.51 -0.40
CA GLU A 114 1.23 -20.23 -0.18
C GLU A 114 0.22 -19.40 0.62
N ARG A 115 0.70 -18.70 1.66
CA ARG A 115 -0.13 -17.76 2.43
C ARG A 115 -0.63 -16.61 1.57
N PHE A 116 0.22 -16.05 0.70
CA PHE A 116 -0.21 -14.99 -0.21
C PHE A 116 -1.34 -15.49 -1.13
N GLU A 117 -1.21 -16.66 -1.74
CA GLU A 117 -2.24 -17.22 -2.61
C GLU A 117 -3.54 -17.50 -1.86
N LYS A 118 -3.46 -18.07 -0.65
CA LYS A 118 -4.63 -18.28 0.22
C LYS A 118 -5.40 -16.97 0.41
N TYR A 119 -4.70 -15.90 0.77
CA TYR A 119 -5.33 -14.60 1.04
C TYR A 119 -5.79 -13.88 -0.24
N ALA A 120 -5.08 -14.03 -1.35
CA ALA A 120 -5.52 -13.50 -2.64
C ALA A 120 -6.86 -14.12 -3.06
N LYS A 121 -7.00 -15.44 -2.98
CA LYS A 121 -8.26 -16.15 -3.25
C LYS A 121 -9.39 -15.68 -2.33
N ALA A 122 -9.08 -15.45 -1.04
CA ALA A 122 -10.07 -14.94 -0.10
C ALA A 122 -10.54 -13.51 -0.47
N ILE A 123 -9.64 -12.64 -0.93
CA ILE A 123 -9.99 -11.29 -1.39
C ILE A 123 -10.88 -11.37 -2.64
N GLU A 124 -10.57 -12.25 -3.59
CA GLU A 124 -11.38 -12.43 -4.82
C GLU A 124 -12.76 -13.04 -4.54
N ALA A 125 -12.87 -13.86 -3.49
CA ALA A 125 -14.13 -14.47 -3.06
C ALA A 125 -14.99 -13.58 -2.15
N ALA A 126 -14.44 -12.45 -1.68
CA ALA A 126 -15.18 -11.51 -0.83
C ALA A 126 -16.22 -10.73 -1.67
N PRO A 127 -17.48 -10.64 -1.22
CA PRO A 127 -18.56 -9.96 -1.95
C PRO A 127 -18.42 -8.42 -1.95
#